data_AF-A0A7I9YMK9-F1
#
_entry.id   AF-A0A7I9YMK9-F1
#
_cell.length_a   1.000
_cell.length_b   1.000
_cell.length_c   1.000
_cell.angle_alpha   90.00
_cell.angle_beta   90.00
_cell.angle_gamma   90.00
#
_symmetry.space_group_name_H-M   'P 1'
#
loop_
_entity.id
_entity.type
_entity.pdbx_description
1 polymer ?
#
loop_
_entity_poly.entity_id
_entity_poly.type
_entity_poly.pdbx_seq_one_letter_code
_entity_poly.pdbx_strand_id
1 'polypeptide(L)'
;MEQPGAGNGNRPGGQHATKAGGAGGHGSNGGAGGAGGNGGAGGIGGSATNGAAGTQGAGGAGGNGGAGGIGGNGGDGAAGTYTNGGTGTGGKGGNGGDPGQGGAGGQGGAGSTPGATGADGTSPTTNAGHGGNGGAGADGGSFFRAGGTGGAGGTGGQYGNGGNGGDGGAGANGNGVVDGVGAAGMAGGRGGAGGDGGTYGNGGTGGNGGNGGTGAPGSAPTGFGTSGRLGGVGGDGGAGGVGGAGGTEAGVGGAGGAGGTGGDGGSGGDGREGNAFVGVINGGNGGSGGTGGAGGAGGTGLAQAAGYSDGAGGDGGAGGTGGAAGNGGHSIHDGFGRHGR
;
A
#
# COMPACT_ATOMS: atom_id res chain seq x y z
N MET A 1 -13.77 1.77 -48.05
CA MET A 1 -13.72 0.47 -47.36
C MET A 1 -12.88 0.66 -46.11
N GLU A 2 -13.48 1.22 -45.06
CA GLU A 2 -12.89 1.18 -43.72
C GLU A 2 -13.56 0.00 -43.01
N GLN A 3 -12.76 -0.93 -42.52
CA GLN A 3 -13.26 -2.01 -41.69
C GLN A 3 -13.63 -1.44 -40.31
N PRO A 4 -14.87 -1.61 -39.81
CA PRO A 4 -15.13 -1.42 -38.40
C PRO A 4 -14.57 -2.62 -37.65
N GLY A 5 -13.39 -2.45 -37.08
CA GLY A 5 -12.79 -3.43 -36.17
C GLY A 5 -13.71 -3.64 -34.98
N ALA A 6 -14.28 -4.83 -34.87
CA ALA A 6 -14.83 -5.36 -33.63
C ALA A 6 -13.65 -5.52 -32.63
N GLY A 7 -13.35 -4.44 -31.93
CA GLY A 7 -12.35 -4.41 -30.87
C GLY A 7 -12.84 -5.25 -29.69
N ASN A 8 -12.19 -6.38 -29.50
CA ASN A 8 -12.38 -7.33 -28.42
C ASN A 8 -12.20 -6.66 -27.03
N GLY A 9 -13.30 -6.21 -26.41
CA GLY A 9 -13.67 -6.39 -24.99
C GLY A 9 -12.77 -5.94 -23.82
N ASN A 10 -11.51 -5.58 -23.99
CA ASN A 10 -10.60 -5.27 -22.88
C ASN A 10 -10.28 -3.77 -22.85
N ARG A 11 -10.94 -3.00 -21.97
CA ARG A 11 -10.58 -1.60 -21.75
C ARG A 11 -9.36 -1.53 -20.79
N PRO A 12 -8.49 -0.52 -20.96
CA PRO A 12 -7.25 -0.44 -20.18
C PRO A 12 -7.54 -0.28 -18.68
N GLY A 13 -6.68 -0.92 -17.87
CA GLY A 13 -6.61 -0.68 -16.43
C GLY A 13 -6.28 0.79 -16.11
N GLY A 14 -6.50 1.16 -14.85
CA GLY A 14 -6.15 2.46 -14.32
C GLY A 14 -4.65 2.71 -14.46
N GLN A 15 -4.30 3.94 -14.82
CA GLN A 15 -2.90 4.30 -15.01
C GLN A 15 -2.18 4.33 -13.66
N HIS A 16 -1.03 3.68 -13.54
CA HIS A 16 -0.17 3.85 -12.38
C HIS A 16 0.25 5.32 -12.27
N ALA A 17 0.28 5.84 -11.05
CA ALA A 17 0.72 7.21 -10.85
C ALA A 17 2.21 7.37 -11.18
N THR A 18 2.53 8.36 -12.02
CA THR A 18 3.91 8.70 -12.39
C THR A 18 4.45 9.88 -11.60
N LYS A 19 3.57 10.66 -10.97
CA LYS A 19 3.93 11.76 -10.07
C LYS A 19 4.08 11.23 -8.65
N ALA A 20 5.20 11.50 -8.00
CA ALA A 20 5.44 11.09 -6.62
C ALA A 20 4.31 11.52 -5.66
N GLY A 21 3.90 10.60 -4.78
CA GLY A 21 2.75 10.72 -3.89
C GLY A 21 1.39 10.81 -4.59
N GLY A 22 1.35 10.71 -5.92
CA GLY A 22 0.14 10.75 -6.71
C GLY A 22 -0.69 9.47 -6.58
N ALA A 23 -2.02 9.63 -6.57
CA ALA A 23 -2.92 8.49 -6.56
C ALA A 23 -2.94 7.78 -7.93
N GLY A 24 -3.00 6.45 -7.91
CA GLY A 24 -3.21 5.65 -9.10
C GLY A 24 -4.59 5.90 -9.71
N GLY A 25 -4.67 5.84 -11.04
CA GLY A 25 -5.90 5.99 -11.77
C GLY A 25 -6.87 4.84 -11.49
N HIS A 26 -8.16 5.11 -11.54
CA HIS A 26 -9.17 4.05 -11.40
C HIS A 26 -9.22 3.18 -12.66
N GLY A 27 -9.48 1.89 -12.45
CA GLY A 27 -9.83 0.96 -13.52
C GLY A 27 -11.13 1.37 -14.17
N SER A 28 -11.21 1.19 -15.49
CA SER A 28 -12.44 1.49 -16.22
C SER A 28 -13.47 0.38 -16.01
N ASN A 29 -14.74 0.74 -15.81
CA ASN A 29 -15.80 -0.27 -15.80
C ASN A 29 -15.91 -0.95 -17.18
N GLY A 30 -16.28 -2.23 -17.16
CA GLY A 30 -16.58 -3.01 -18.34
C GLY A 30 -17.75 -2.41 -19.13
N GLY A 31 -17.66 -2.40 -20.46
CA GLY A 31 -18.76 -1.94 -21.31
C GLY A 31 -19.96 -2.88 -21.23
N ALA A 32 -21.19 -2.38 -21.37
CA ALA A 32 -22.36 -3.25 -21.50
C ALA A 32 -22.27 -4.10 -22.78
N GLY A 33 -22.83 -5.31 -22.74
CA GLY A 33 -22.95 -6.17 -23.91
C GLY A 33 -23.96 -5.63 -24.92
N GLY A 34 -23.70 -5.85 -26.21
CA GLY A 34 -24.61 -5.41 -27.27
C GLY A 34 -25.96 -6.14 -27.22
N ALA A 35 -27.07 -5.47 -27.53
CA ALA A 35 -28.37 -6.14 -27.61
C ALA A 35 -28.40 -7.14 -28.79
N GLY A 36 -29.15 -8.24 -28.64
CA GLY A 36 -29.38 -9.20 -29.71
C GLY A 36 -30.29 -8.64 -30.79
N GLY A 37 -30.05 -9.01 -32.05
CA GLY A 37 -30.89 -8.55 -33.17
C GLY A 37 -32.31 -9.14 -33.10
N ASN A 38 -33.35 -8.37 -33.41
CA ASN A 38 -34.72 -8.90 -33.45
C ASN A 38 -34.88 -9.93 -34.59
N GLY A 39 -35.75 -10.92 -34.37
CA GLY A 39 -36.08 -11.94 -35.36
C GLY A 39 -36.92 -11.39 -36.50
N GLY A 40 -36.68 -11.85 -37.72
CA GLY A 40 -37.43 -11.40 -38.91
C GLY A 40 -38.91 -11.79 -38.83
N ALA A 41 -39.82 -10.95 -39.32
CA ALA A 41 -41.23 -11.29 -39.40
C ALA A 41 -41.48 -12.46 -40.37
N GLY A 42 -42.47 -13.29 -40.07
CA GLY A 42 -42.86 -14.40 -40.92
C GLY A 42 -43.46 -13.92 -42.24
N GLY A 43 -43.04 -14.54 -43.35
CA GLY A 43 -43.41 -14.14 -44.70
C GLY A 43 -44.93 -14.08 -44.91
N ILE A 44 -45.40 -13.09 -45.66
CA ILE A 44 -46.82 -12.93 -45.95
C ILE A 44 -47.32 -14.12 -46.77
N GLY A 45 -48.43 -14.73 -46.37
CA GLY A 45 -49.02 -15.86 -47.08
C GLY A 45 -49.48 -15.46 -48.48
N GLY A 46 -49.21 -16.32 -49.47
CA GLY A 46 -49.49 -16.03 -50.88
C GLY A 46 -50.98 -15.81 -51.17
N SER A 47 -51.30 -14.80 -51.98
CA SER A 47 -52.67 -14.56 -52.46
C SER A 47 -53.06 -15.63 -53.48
N ALA A 48 -54.21 -16.28 -53.29
CA ALA A 48 -54.75 -17.26 -54.21
C ALA A 48 -55.93 -16.65 -55.00
N THR A 49 -55.87 -16.69 -56.32
CA THR A 49 -56.98 -16.28 -57.20
C THR A 49 -58.08 -17.33 -57.29
N ASN A 50 -57.76 -18.61 -57.02
CA ASN A 50 -58.69 -19.71 -56.81
C ASN A 50 -58.17 -20.60 -55.66
N GLY A 51 -58.95 -20.75 -54.58
CA GLY A 51 -58.58 -21.49 -53.37
C GLY A 51 -58.36 -20.60 -52.14
N ALA A 52 -58.02 -21.19 -50.99
CA ALA A 52 -57.72 -20.44 -49.77
C ALA A 52 -56.34 -19.75 -49.89
N ALA A 53 -56.26 -18.47 -49.51
CA ALA A 53 -55.00 -17.76 -49.40
C ALA A 53 -54.06 -18.45 -48.40
N GLY A 54 -52.75 -18.41 -48.66
CA GLY A 54 -51.77 -18.93 -47.72
C GLY A 54 -51.82 -18.18 -46.40
N THR A 55 -51.54 -18.86 -45.28
CA THR A 55 -51.36 -18.19 -43.99
C THR A 55 -49.99 -17.52 -43.93
N GLN A 56 -49.87 -16.47 -43.10
CA GLN A 56 -48.57 -15.90 -42.77
C GLN A 56 -47.61 -17.00 -42.26
N GLY A 57 -46.35 -16.95 -42.67
CA GLY A 57 -45.30 -17.84 -42.16
C GLY A 57 -45.01 -17.59 -40.68
N ALA A 58 -44.29 -18.52 -40.04
CA ALA A 58 -43.80 -18.32 -38.68
C ALA A 58 -42.76 -17.19 -38.62
N GLY A 59 -42.72 -16.48 -37.50
CA GLY A 59 -41.70 -15.46 -37.26
C GLY A 59 -40.34 -16.09 -36.96
N GLY A 60 -39.26 -15.46 -37.41
CA GLY A 60 -37.90 -15.85 -37.10
C GLY A 60 -37.56 -15.61 -35.63
N ALA A 61 -36.67 -16.41 -35.05
CA ALA A 61 -36.17 -16.20 -33.69
C ALA A 61 -35.35 -14.91 -33.60
N GLY A 62 -35.41 -14.25 -32.44
CA GLY A 62 -34.51 -13.17 -32.09
C GLY A 62 -33.11 -13.69 -31.78
N GLY A 63 -32.09 -12.90 -32.12
CA GLY A 63 -30.69 -13.18 -31.81
C GLY A 63 -30.40 -12.96 -30.32
N ASN A 64 -29.39 -13.67 -29.81
CA ASN A 64 -28.97 -13.52 -28.42
C ASN A 64 -28.27 -12.19 -28.18
N GLY A 65 -28.39 -11.67 -26.96
CA GLY A 65 -27.60 -10.55 -26.48
C GLY A 65 -26.12 -10.90 -26.34
N GLY A 66 -25.26 -9.92 -26.55
CA GLY A 66 -23.81 -10.02 -26.35
C GLY A 66 -23.43 -9.95 -24.87
N ALA A 67 -22.31 -10.57 -24.52
CA ALA A 67 -21.78 -10.54 -23.16
C ALA A 67 -21.31 -9.13 -22.76
N GLY A 68 -21.40 -8.82 -21.46
CA GLY A 68 -20.80 -7.63 -20.88
C GLY A 68 -19.27 -7.68 -20.91
N GLY A 69 -18.63 -6.52 -21.01
CA GLY A 69 -17.19 -6.35 -20.96
C GLY A 69 -16.62 -6.46 -19.55
N ILE A 70 -15.31 -6.68 -19.45
CA ILE A 70 -14.61 -6.84 -18.18
C ILE A 70 -14.19 -5.46 -17.64
N GLY A 71 -14.31 -5.28 -16.32
CA GLY A 71 -13.77 -4.10 -15.63
C GLY A 71 -12.25 -4.17 -15.49
N GLY A 72 -11.57 -3.04 -15.69
CA GLY A 72 -10.12 -2.94 -15.56
C GLY A 72 -9.66 -2.85 -14.11
N ASN A 73 -8.43 -3.27 -13.83
CA ASN A 73 -7.80 -3.07 -12.52
C ASN A 73 -7.55 -1.58 -12.26
N GLY A 74 -7.53 -1.17 -11.00
CA GLY A 74 -7.00 0.13 -10.59
C GLY A 74 -5.48 0.18 -10.74
N GLY A 75 -4.96 1.38 -11.03
CA GLY A 75 -3.54 1.63 -11.10
C GLY A 75 -2.94 1.82 -9.71
N ASP A 76 -1.66 1.51 -9.56
CA ASP A 76 -0.97 1.69 -8.28
C ASP A 76 -0.72 3.18 -7.98
N GLY A 77 -0.74 3.51 -6.70
CA GLY A 77 -0.28 4.79 -6.19
C GLY A 77 1.24 4.94 -6.28
N ALA A 78 1.71 6.15 -6.52
CA ALA A 78 3.14 6.42 -6.62
C ALA A 78 3.78 6.48 -5.24
N ALA A 79 5.04 6.06 -5.14
CA ALA A 79 5.82 6.28 -3.93
C ALA A 79 5.88 7.77 -3.56
N GLY A 80 5.88 8.06 -2.27
CA GLY A 80 6.07 9.39 -1.73
C GLY A 80 7.49 9.91 -2.00
N THR A 81 7.65 11.23 -1.94
CA THR A 81 8.97 11.86 -1.93
C THR A 81 8.98 13.09 -1.05
N TYR A 82 10.14 13.45 -0.51
CA TYR A 82 10.40 14.73 0.13
C TYR A 82 11.06 15.76 -0.81
N THR A 83 11.38 15.36 -2.05
CA THR A 83 11.92 16.27 -3.07
C THR A 83 10.80 17.13 -3.66
N ASN A 84 11.17 18.31 -4.17
CA ASN A 84 10.27 19.21 -4.91
C ASN A 84 8.94 19.52 -4.18
N GLY A 85 9.01 19.77 -2.87
CA GLY A 85 7.85 20.10 -2.03
C GLY A 85 6.95 18.93 -1.66
N GLY A 86 7.39 17.68 -1.92
CA GLY A 86 6.65 16.50 -1.54
C GLY A 86 6.58 16.28 -0.02
N THR A 87 5.48 15.68 0.42
CA THR A 87 5.16 15.42 1.83
C THR A 87 5.75 14.11 2.36
N GLY A 88 6.39 13.32 1.50
CA GLY A 88 6.83 11.96 1.78
C GLY A 88 5.72 10.91 1.81
N THR A 89 4.44 11.29 1.70
CA THR A 89 3.34 10.32 1.75
C THR A 89 3.20 9.58 0.42
N GLY A 90 3.07 8.26 0.48
CA GLY A 90 2.71 7.43 -0.66
C GLY A 90 1.31 7.73 -1.18
N GLY A 91 1.14 7.65 -2.50
CA GLY A 91 -0.14 7.86 -3.16
C GLY A 91 -1.08 6.68 -2.97
N LYS A 92 -2.39 6.94 -2.99
CA LYS A 92 -3.38 5.86 -2.89
C LYS A 92 -3.44 5.04 -4.19
N GLY A 93 -3.70 3.74 -4.07
CA GLY A 93 -4.07 2.92 -5.22
C GLY A 93 -5.42 3.34 -5.80
N GLY A 94 -5.61 3.14 -7.09
CA GLY A 94 -6.88 3.37 -7.77
C GLY A 94 -7.84 2.20 -7.55
N ASN A 95 -9.15 2.46 -7.58
CA ASN A 95 -10.14 1.40 -7.47
C ASN A 95 -10.21 0.57 -8.75
N GLY A 96 -10.52 -0.71 -8.63
CA GLY A 96 -10.88 -1.55 -9.77
C GLY A 96 -12.27 -1.22 -10.33
N GLY A 97 -12.47 -1.52 -11.60
CA GLY A 97 -13.73 -1.34 -12.29
C GLY A 97 -14.66 -2.55 -12.17
N ASP A 98 -15.97 -2.28 -12.20
CA ASP A 98 -16.99 -3.32 -12.22
C ASP A 98 -17.14 -3.93 -13.62
N PRO A 99 -17.51 -5.22 -13.73
CA PRO A 99 -17.91 -5.80 -15.00
C PRO A 99 -19.15 -5.11 -15.59
N GLY A 100 -19.23 -5.10 -16.92
CA GLY A 100 -20.41 -4.63 -17.64
C GLY A 100 -21.53 -5.67 -17.61
N GLN A 101 -22.78 -5.19 -17.70
CA GLN A 101 -23.94 -6.08 -17.81
C GLN A 101 -24.02 -6.71 -19.20
N GLY A 102 -24.50 -7.96 -19.28
CA GLY A 102 -24.88 -8.58 -20.55
C GLY A 102 -26.01 -7.82 -21.25
N GLY A 103 -25.99 -7.82 -22.58
CA GLY A 103 -27.03 -7.19 -23.40
C GLY A 103 -28.31 -8.02 -23.43
N ALA A 104 -29.47 -7.39 -23.57
CA ALA A 104 -30.73 -8.13 -23.70
C ALA A 104 -30.80 -8.93 -25.02
N GLY A 105 -31.47 -10.07 -24.99
CA GLY A 105 -31.80 -10.85 -26.19
C GLY A 105 -32.82 -10.14 -27.08
N GLY A 106 -32.70 -10.33 -28.39
CA GLY A 106 -33.62 -9.76 -29.38
C GLY A 106 -34.99 -10.43 -29.31
N GLN A 107 -36.05 -9.68 -29.53
CA GLN A 107 -37.40 -10.26 -29.55
C GLN A 107 -37.59 -11.13 -30.80
N GLY A 108 -38.33 -12.24 -30.67
CA GLY A 108 -38.71 -13.04 -31.83
C GLY A 108 -39.69 -12.30 -32.74
N GLY A 109 -39.58 -12.56 -34.05
CA GLY A 109 -40.41 -11.92 -35.06
C GLY A 109 -41.87 -12.35 -34.98
N ALA A 110 -42.78 -11.47 -35.38
CA ALA A 110 -44.20 -11.82 -35.48
C ALA A 110 -44.46 -12.73 -36.70
N GLY A 111 -45.35 -13.70 -36.55
CA GLY A 111 -45.80 -14.60 -37.62
C GLY A 111 -46.96 -15.46 -37.14
N SER A 112 -47.40 -16.44 -37.94
CA SER A 112 -48.45 -17.39 -37.51
C SER A 112 -48.11 -18.14 -36.22
N THR A 113 -46.82 -18.28 -35.94
CA THR A 113 -46.26 -18.52 -34.61
C THR A 113 -45.16 -17.49 -34.39
N PRO A 114 -45.21 -16.69 -33.31
CA PRO A 114 -44.11 -15.78 -32.98
C PRO A 114 -42.80 -16.54 -32.82
N GLY A 115 -41.71 -15.96 -33.30
CA GLY A 115 -40.38 -16.49 -33.06
C GLY A 115 -40.05 -16.44 -31.56
N ALA A 116 -39.13 -17.29 -31.12
CA ALA A 116 -38.60 -17.20 -29.75
C ALA A 116 -37.76 -15.93 -29.57
N THR A 117 -37.85 -15.30 -28.39
CA THR A 117 -36.92 -14.26 -27.95
C THR A 117 -35.54 -14.88 -27.76
N GLY A 118 -34.50 -14.19 -28.21
CA GLY A 118 -33.11 -14.58 -27.98
C GLY A 118 -32.77 -14.53 -26.50
N ALA A 119 -31.76 -15.31 -26.09
CA ALA A 119 -31.27 -15.26 -24.72
C ALA A 119 -30.56 -13.94 -24.42
N ASP A 120 -30.65 -13.46 -23.18
CA ASP A 120 -29.82 -12.36 -22.71
C ASP A 120 -28.33 -12.78 -22.70
N GLY A 121 -27.46 -11.82 -22.96
CA GLY A 121 -26.03 -11.98 -22.82
C GLY A 121 -25.61 -12.12 -21.36
N THR A 122 -24.47 -12.74 -21.12
CA THR A 122 -23.97 -12.98 -19.77
C THR A 122 -23.22 -11.77 -19.22
N SER A 123 -23.35 -11.52 -17.91
CA SER A 123 -22.47 -10.59 -17.17
C SER A 123 -21.26 -11.37 -16.62
N PRO A 124 -20.03 -10.87 -16.76
CA PRO A 124 -18.86 -11.55 -16.20
C PRO A 124 -18.92 -11.63 -14.67
N THR A 125 -18.73 -12.83 -14.11
CA THR A 125 -18.79 -13.08 -12.65
C THR A 125 -17.45 -13.53 -12.04
N THR A 126 -16.42 -13.74 -12.86
CA THR A 126 -15.12 -14.28 -12.43
C THR A 126 -13.94 -13.38 -12.76
N ASN A 127 -14.15 -12.34 -13.55
CA ASN A 127 -13.10 -11.44 -14.01
C ASN A 127 -13.35 -10.05 -13.44
N ALA A 128 -12.42 -9.61 -12.60
CA ALA A 128 -12.62 -8.47 -11.73
C ALA A 128 -11.60 -7.37 -11.96
N GLY A 129 -12.06 -6.12 -11.89
CA GLY A 129 -11.16 -5.01 -11.63
C GLY A 129 -10.65 -5.11 -10.20
N HIS A 130 -9.40 -5.47 -10.00
CA HIS A 130 -8.76 -5.40 -8.69
C HIS A 130 -8.41 -3.95 -8.33
N GLY A 131 -8.40 -3.64 -7.04
CA GLY A 131 -7.83 -2.38 -6.58
C GLY A 131 -6.31 -2.33 -6.83
N GLY A 132 -5.79 -1.16 -7.17
CA GLY A 132 -4.35 -0.92 -7.26
C GLY A 132 -3.73 -0.80 -5.87
N ASN A 133 -2.43 -1.07 -5.75
CA ASN A 133 -1.72 -0.97 -4.50
C ASN A 133 -1.46 0.49 -4.13
N GLY A 134 -1.37 0.79 -2.84
CA GLY A 134 -0.86 2.05 -2.35
C GLY A 134 0.64 2.19 -2.58
N GLY A 135 1.10 3.40 -2.86
CA GLY A 135 2.52 3.70 -2.99
C GLY A 135 3.21 3.70 -1.62
N ALA A 136 4.49 3.32 -1.57
CA ALA A 136 5.28 3.40 -0.35
C ALA A 136 5.48 4.86 0.12
N GLY A 137 5.63 5.05 1.43
CA GLY A 137 6.10 6.31 1.99
C GLY A 137 7.59 6.54 1.71
N ALA A 138 8.00 7.80 1.69
CA ALA A 138 9.39 8.17 1.45
C ALA A 138 10.26 7.93 2.69
N ASP A 139 11.48 7.48 2.50
CA ASP A 139 12.46 7.45 3.59
C ASP A 139 12.87 8.86 4.01
N GLY A 140 12.96 9.07 5.32
CA GLY A 140 13.36 10.34 5.92
C GLY A 140 14.86 10.61 5.85
N GLY A 141 15.67 9.58 5.58
CA GLY A 141 17.14 9.59 5.68
C GLY A 141 17.83 10.74 4.95
N SER A 142 17.38 11.06 3.74
CA SER A 142 17.98 12.12 2.90
C SER A 142 17.72 13.54 3.41
N PHE A 143 16.83 13.71 4.40
CA PHE A 143 16.36 15.02 4.82
C PHE A 143 16.21 15.21 6.33
N PHE A 144 16.73 14.28 7.14
CA PHE A 144 16.59 14.30 8.61
C PHE A 144 15.13 14.44 9.05
N ARG A 145 14.24 13.68 8.41
CA ARG A 145 12.80 13.66 8.69
C ARG A 145 12.37 12.32 9.24
N ALA A 146 11.16 12.29 9.83
CA ALA A 146 10.43 11.05 10.00
C ALA A 146 10.18 10.40 8.63
N GLY A 147 9.97 9.09 8.64
CA GLY A 147 9.54 8.37 7.45
C GLY A 147 8.13 8.77 7.02
N GLY A 148 7.90 8.77 5.71
CA GLY A 148 6.61 9.08 5.12
C GLY A 148 5.61 7.95 5.34
N THR A 149 4.32 8.28 5.43
CA THR A 149 3.28 7.24 5.51
C THR A 149 3.07 6.56 4.17
N GLY A 150 2.86 5.24 4.17
CA GLY A 150 2.41 4.52 3.00
C GLY A 150 1.00 4.94 2.56
N GLY A 151 0.74 4.84 1.26
CA GLY A 151 -0.57 5.11 0.67
C GLY A 151 -1.55 3.96 0.90
N ALA A 152 -2.84 4.24 0.96
CA ALA A 152 -3.85 3.19 1.04
C ALA A 152 -3.97 2.43 -0.29
N GLY A 153 -4.32 1.14 -0.24
CA GLY A 153 -4.75 0.39 -1.42
C GLY A 153 -6.10 0.90 -1.96
N GLY A 154 -6.36 0.64 -3.24
CA GLY A 154 -7.65 0.91 -3.88
C GLY A 154 -8.65 -0.20 -3.61
N THR A 155 -9.94 0.09 -3.69
CA THR A 155 -10.98 -0.94 -3.53
C THR A 155 -11.08 -1.80 -4.79
N GLY A 156 -11.47 -3.07 -4.66
CA GLY A 156 -11.84 -3.88 -5.81
C GLY A 156 -13.20 -3.46 -6.40
N GLY A 157 -13.40 -3.76 -7.69
CA GLY A 157 -14.74 -3.81 -8.30
C GLY A 157 -15.51 -5.05 -7.83
N GLN A 158 -16.73 -5.26 -8.28
CA GLN A 158 -17.70 -6.25 -7.75
C GLN A 158 -17.12 -7.62 -7.36
N TYR A 159 -16.25 -8.20 -8.18
CA TYR A 159 -15.61 -9.52 -7.93
C TYR A 159 -14.11 -9.41 -7.58
N GLY A 160 -13.64 -8.20 -7.36
CA GLY A 160 -12.23 -7.82 -7.31
C GLY A 160 -11.75 -7.70 -5.89
N ASN A 161 -10.56 -8.22 -5.65
CA ASN A 161 -9.86 -7.97 -4.42
C ASN A 161 -9.46 -6.49 -4.29
N GLY A 162 -9.42 -5.99 -3.07
CA GLY A 162 -8.78 -4.72 -2.77
C GLY A 162 -7.26 -4.79 -2.97
N GLY A 163 -6.66 -3.64 -3.25
CA GLY A 163 -5.22 -3.50 -3.38
C GLY A 163 -4.53 -3.44 -2.02
N ASN A 164 -3.25 -3.77 -1.96
CA ASN A 164 -2.50 -3.71 -0.72
C ASN A 164 -2.19 -2.26 -0.35
N GLY A 165 -2.08 -1.97 0.95
CA GLY A 165 -1.51 -0.71 1.43
C GLY A 165 -0.01 -0.65 1.15
N GLY A 166 0.50 0.56 0.90
CA GLY A 166 1.93 0.79 0.74
C GLY A 166 2.66 0.79 2.09
N ASP A 167 3.93 0.40 2.10
CA ASP A 167 4.74 0.44 3.32
C ASP A 167 5.04 1.88 3.75
N GLY A 168 5.25 2.09 5.05
CA GLY A 168 5.79 3.32 5.59
C GLY A 168 7.30 3.44 5.33
N GLY A 169 7.79 4.66 5.10
CA GLY A 169 9.22 4.91 4.91
C GLY A 169 10.01 4.82 6.22
N ALA A 170 11.30 4.55 6.15
CA ALA A 170 12.16 4.55 7.33
C ALA A 170 12.41 5.98 7.85
N GLY A 171 12.54 6.12 9.17
CA GLY A 171 12.96 7.37 9.80
C GLY A 171 14.44 7.67 9.55
N ALA A 172 14.80 8.95 9.49
CA ALA A 172 16.20 9.34 9.40
C ALA A 172 16.98 9.00 10.65
N ASN A 173 18.23 8.58 10.50
CA ASN A 173 19.16 8.52 11.61
C ASN A 173 19.40 9.93 12.18
N GLY A 174 19.64 9.99 13.49
CA GLY A 174 20.11 11.19 14.16
C GLY A 174 21.42 11.62 13.53
N ASN A 175 21.53 12.92 13.25
CA ASN A 175 22.73 13.50 12.68
C ASN A 175 23.23 14.66 13.52
N GLY A 176 24.50 14.56 13.88
CA GLY A 176 25.19 15.57 14.67
C GLY A 176 24.91 15.47 16.16
N VAL A 177 25.29 16.56 16.84
CA VAL A 177 25.37 16.64 18.29
C VAL A 177 24.77 17.98 18.71
N VAL A 178 23.83 17.96 19.67
CA VAL A 178 23.21 19.15 20.27
C VAL A 178 23.66 19.25 21.73
N ASP A 179 24.34 20.34 22.09
CA ASP A 179 24.92 20.55 23.43
C ASP A 179 25.79 19.37 23.94
N GLY A 180 26.46 18.70 23.01
CA GLY A 180 27.30 17.53 23.27
C GLY A 180 26.54 16.20 23.22
N VAL A 181 25.21 16.19 23.29
CA VAL A 181 24.38 14.98 23.22
C VAL A 181 24.13 14.59 21.77
N GLY A 182 24.23 13.31 21.45
CA GLY A 182 23.91 12.81 20.10
C GLY A 182 22.46 13.12 19.72
N ALA A 183 22.24 13.57 18.49
CA ALA A 183 20.89 13.82 17.98
C ALA A 183 20.06 12.53 17.95
N ALA A 184 18.77 12.62 18.26
CA ALA A 184 17.87 11.48 18.20
C ALA A 184 17.59 11.03 16.76
N GLY A 185 17.35 9.72 16.59
CA GLY A 185 16.77 9.16 15.38
C GLY A 185 15.32 9.60 15.22
N MET A 186 14.88 9.71 13.97
CA MET A 186 13.51 10.09 13.63
C MET A 186 12.63 8.85 13.53
N ALA A 187 11.33 9.00 13.80
CA ALA A 187 10.38 7.89 13.73
C ALA A 187 10.18 7.37 12.29
N GLY A 188 9.88 6.08 12.18
CA GLY A 188 9.41 5.45 10.95
C GLY A 188 7.99 5.87 10.58
N GLY A 189 7.69 5.83 9.29
CA GLY A 189 6.37 6.13 8.75
C GLY A 189 5.38 4.99 8.99
N ARG A 190 4.08 5.30 9.09
CA ARG A 190 3.06 4.25 9.19
C ARG A 190 2.83 3.56 7.85
N GLY A 191 2.51 2.28 7.87
CA GLY A 191 1.99 1.57 6.71
C GLY A 191 0.60 2.07 6.30
N GLY A 192 0.29 1.99 5.02
CA GLY A 192 -1.01 2.32 4.46
C GLY A 192 -2.03 1.21 4.71
N ALA A 193 -3.32 1.57 4.78
CA ALA A 193 -4.38 0.58 4.87
C ALA A 193 -4.51 -0.23 3.57
N GLY A 194 -4.86 -1.51 3.67
CA GLY A 194 -5.34 -2.28 2.53
C GLY A 194 -6.67 -1.73 2.02
N GLY A 195 -6.94 -1.92 0.73
CA GLY A 195 -8.22 -1.59 0.13
C GLY A 195 -9.26 -2.68 0.37
N ASP A 196 -10.53 -2.30 0.42
CA ASP A 196 -11.61 -3.28 0.58
C ASP A 196 -11.80 -4.09 -0.71
N GLY A 197 -12.18 -5.35 -0.57
CA GLY A 197 -12.71 -6.14 -1.67
C GLY A 197 -14.03 -5.57 -2.17
N GLY A 198 -14.37 -5.83 -3.43
CA GLY A 198 -15.74 -5.66 -3.90
C GLY A 198 -16.66 -6.69 -3.28
N THR A 199 -17.91 -6.74 -3.72
CA THR A 199 -18.99 -7.59 -3.18
C THR A 199 -18.58 -9.05 -2.90
N TYR A 200 -17.75 -9.64 -3.77
CA TYR A 200 -17.24 -11.01 -3.66
C TYR A 200 -15.72 -11.11 -3.53
N GLY A 201 -15.03 -9.97 -3.39
CA GLY A 201 -13.58 -9.89 -3.37
C GLY A 201 -12.98 -9.99 -1.97
N ASN A 202 -11.73 -10.39 -1.88
CA ASN A 202 -10.99 -10.32 -0.62
C ASN A 202 -10.50 -8.90 -0.35
N GLY A 203 -10.35 -8.54 0.92
CA GLY A 203 -9.64 -7.32 1.30
C GLY A 203 -8.15 -7.41 0.97
N GLY A 204 -7.55 -6.26 0.64
CA GLY A 204 -6.12 -6.13 0.46
C GLY A 204 -5.37 -6.10 1.79
N THR A 205 -4.11 -6.49 1.81
CA THR A 205 -3.32 -6.45 3.06
C THR A 205 -2.93 -5.02 3.41
N GLY A 206 -2.81 -4.72 4.70
CA GLY A 206 -2.19 -3.49 5.16
C GLY A 206 -0.69 -3.46 4.84
N GLY A 207 -0.14 -2.28 4.62
CA GLY A 207 1.30 -2.07 4.43
C GLY A 207 2.05 -2.13 5.76
N ASN A 208 3.33 -2.47 5.73
CA ASN A 208 4.15 -2.51 6.94
C ASN A 208 4.51 -1.10 7.41
N GLY A 209 4.73 -0.94 8.71
CA GLY A 209 5.33 0.27 9.27
C GLY A 209 6.81 0.36 8.93
N GLY A 210 7.32 1.57 8.74
CA GLY A 210 8.74 1.84 8.51
C GLY A 210 9.54 1.77 9.81
N ASN A 211 10.82 1.44 9.70
CA ASN A 211 11.69 1.39 10.87
C ASN A 211 12.04 2.80 11.38
N GLY A 212 12.24 2.95 12.68
CA GLY A 212 12.82 4.15 13.26
C GLY A 212 14.31 4.31 12.91
N GLY A 213 14.79 5.54 12.82
CA GLY A 213 16.20 5.82 12.57
C GLY A 213 17.04 5.63 13.83
N THR A 214 18.33 5.33 13.67
CA THR A 214 19.24 5.18 14.82
C THR A 214 19.59 6.54 15.44
N GLY A 215 19.89 6.60 16.74
CA GLY A 215 20.42 7.80 17.39
C GLY A 215 21.88 8.05 17.04
N ALA A 216 22.30 9.32 17.01
CA ALA A 216 23.69 9.69 16.75
C ALA A 216 24.58 9.42 17.98
N PRO A 217 25.90 9.18 17.81
CA PRO A 217 26.83 9.14 18.92
C PRO A 217 26.92 10.46 19.70
N GLY A 218 27.18 10.39 21.01
CA GLY A 218 27.52 11.54 21.84
C GLY A 218 28.95 12.03 21.56
N SER A 219 29.23 13.31 21.82
CA SER A 219 30.58 13.87 21.59
C SER A 219 31.54 13.56 22.73
N ALA A 220 32.82 13.38 22.38
CA ALA A 220 33.92 13.52 23.32
C ALA A 220 34.13 15.01 23.65
N PRO A 221 34.35 15.38 24.92
CA PRO A 221 34.53 16.77 25.32
C PRO A 221 35.97 17.25 25.09
N THR A 222 36.18 18.57 25.06
CA THR A 222 37.48 19.19 24.76
C THR A 222 38.33 19.52 25.99
N GLY A 223 37.78 19.46 27.21
CA GLY A 223 38.49 19.74 28.46
C GLY A 223 39.12 18.49 29.06
N PHE A 224 40.34 18.58 29.61
CA PHE A 224 40.94 17.44 30.32
C PHE A 224 40.05 16.99 31.49
N GLY A 225 39.95 15.68 31.68
CA GLY A 225 39.14 15.08 32.75
C GLY A 225 37.64 15.26 32.61
N THR A 226 37.15 15.82 31.50
CA THR A 226 35.72 15.98 31.29
C THR A 226 35.10 14.70 30.72
N SER A 227 33.90 14.37 31.22
CA SER A 227 33.21 13.14 30.82
C SER A 227 32.59 13.25 29.42
N GLY A 228 32.59 12.13 28.72
CA GLY A 228 31.88 11.90 27.47
C GLY A 228 30.40 12.21 27.60
N ARG A 229 29.80 12.63 26.49
CA ARG A 229 28.39 13.03 26.45
C ARG A 229 27.49 11.88 26.02
N LEU A 230 26.20 12.00 26.34
CA LEU A 230 25.17 10.99 26.05
C LEU A 230 25.00 10.78 24.53
N GLY A 231 24.80 9.54 24.10
CA GLY A 231 24.35 9.20 22.75
C GLY A 231 22.85 9.48 22.52
N GLY A 232 22.47 9.76 21.28
CA GLY A 232 21.10 10.06 20.92
C GLY A 232 20.15 8.87 21.07
N VAL A 233 18.89 9.14 21.37
CA VAL A 233 17.84 8.11 21.43
C VAL A 233 17.51 7.63 20.01
N GLY A 234 17.24 6.33 19.83
CA GLY A 234 16.73 5.80 18.56
C GLY A 234 15.28 6.22 18.32
N GLY A 235 14.89 6.37 17.04
CA GLY A 235 13.53 6.73 16.66
C GLY A 235 12.57 5.57 16.80
N ASP A 236 11.29 5.84 17.04
CA ASP A 236 10.27 4.79 17.11
C ASP A 236 9.98 4.17 15.73
N GLY A 237 9.63 2.90 15.70
CA GLY A 237 9.08 2.24 14.52
C GLY A 237 7.67 2.73 14.20
N GLY A 238 7.33 2.79 12.92
CA GLY A 238 5.99 3.13 12.45
C GLY A 238 5.00 2.00 12.67
N ALA A 239 3.73 2.31 12.90
CA ALA A 239 2.69 1.28 12.97
C ALA A 239 2.44 0.65 11.59
N GLY A 240 2.08 -0.64 11.56
CA GLY A 240 1.54 -1.31 10.40
C GLY A 240 0.15 -0.79 10.03
N GLY A 241 -0.19 -0.89 8.76
CA GLY A 241 -1.49 -0.53 8.22
C GLY A 241 -2.55 -1.58 8.53
N VAL A 242 -3.80 -1.18 8.69
CA VAL A 242 -4.91 -2.12 8.81
C VAL A 242 -5.13 -2.86 7.49
N GLY A 243 -5.59 -4.10 7.55
CA GLY A 243 -6.06 -4.82 6.37
C GLY A 243 -7.40 -4.26 5.88
N GLY A 244 -7.66 -4.40 4.60
CA GLY A 244 -8.95 -4.02 3.99
C GLY A 244 -10.04 -5.03 4.34
N ALA A 245 -11.29 -4.60 4.26
CA ALA A 245 -12.42 -5.49 4.45
C ALA A 245 -12.57 -6.48 3.29
N GLY A 246 -13.00 -7.70 3.60
CA GLY A 246 -13.54 -8.63 2.59
C GLY A 246 -14.88 -8.12 2.04
N GLY A 247 -15.34 -8.74 0.96
CA GLY A 247 -16.60 -8.40 0.33
C GLY A 247 -17.82 -8.64 1.21
N THR A 248 -18.90 -7.92 0.91
CA THR A 248 -20.14 -7.94 1.69
C THR A 248 -20.93 -9.23 1.53
N GLU A 249 -20.75 -9.97 0.43
CA GLU A 249 -21.42 -11.24 0.17
C GLU A 249 -20.45 -12.43 0.19
N ALA A 250 -19.22 -12.23 -0.28
CA ALA A 250 -18.14 -13.19 -0.13
C ALA A 250 -16.78 -12.50 -0.06
N GLY A 251 -15.83 -13.17 0.57
CA GLY A 251 -14.44 -12.74 0.62
C GLY A 251 -13.95 -12.60 2.05
N VAL A 252 -12.66 -12.90 2.24
CA VAL A 252 -12.02 -12.76 3.55
C VAL A 252 -11.45 -11.35 3.71
N GLY A 253 -11.37 -10.91 4.96
CA GLY A 253 -10.62 -9.70 5.30
C GLY A 253 -9.15 -9.81 4.89
N GLY A 254 -8.56 -8.69 4.51
CA GLY A 254 -7.12 -8.59 4.31
C GLY A 254 -6.39 -8.61 5.65
N ALA A 255 -5.18 -9.17 5.66
CA ALA A 255 -4.34 -9.14 6.84
C ALA A 255 -3.86 -7.71 7.16
N GLY A 256 -3.64 -7.42 8.44
CA GLY A 256 -2.93 -6.20 8.83
C GLY A 256 -1.45 -6.26 8.48
N GLY A 257 -0.81 -5.11 8.31
CA GLY A 257 0.63 -4.98 8.13
C GLY A 257 1.38 -5.07 9.46
N ALA A 258 2.64 -5.49 9.40
CA ALA A 258 3.49 -5.54 10.58
C ALA A 258 3.89 -4.13 11.03
N GLY A 259 4.14 -3.95 12.33
CA GLY A 259 4.79 -2.76 12.84
C GLY A 259 6.26 -2.69 12.45
N GLY A 260 6.77 -1.48 12.25
CA GLY A 260 8.19 -1.22 12.02
C GLY A 260 9.01 -1.40 13.30
N THR A 261 10.29 -1.71 13.15
CA THR A 261 11.19 -1.82 14.30
C THR A 261 11.60 -0.44 14.82
N GLY A 262 11.84 -0.33 16.12
CA GLY A 262 12.47 0.86 16.69
C GLY A 262 13.94 0.96 16.27
N GLY A 263 14.44 2.18 16.12
CA GLY A 263 15.85 2.44 15.85
C GLY A 263 16.71 2.24 17.10
N ASP A 264 17.97 1.88 16.91
CA ASP A 264 18.91 1.74 18.02
C ASP A 264 19.31 3.09 18.60
N GLY A 265 19.66 3.12 19.88
CA GLY A 265 20.28 4.28 20.51
C GLY A 265 21.72 4.49 20.03
N GLY A 266 22.16 5.74 19.95
CA GLY A 266 23.53 6.11 19.63
C GLY A 266 24.49 5.81 20.76
N SER A 267 25.77 5.56 20.46
CA SER A 267 26.77 5.32 21.50
C SER A 267 27.08 6.59 22.32
N GLY A 268 27.51 6.43 23.56
CA GLY A 268 28.04 7.54 24.34
C GLY A 268 29.38 8.02 23.79
N GLY A 269 29.68 9.30 23.99
CA GLY A 269 31.00 9.86 23.65
C GLY A 269 32.07 9.39 24.63
N ASP A 270 33.33 9.34 24.19
CA ASP A 270 34.43 9.00 25.07
C ASP A 270 34.74 10.14 26.05
N GLY A 271 35.19 9.80 27.26
CA GLY A 271 35.74 10.76 28.23
C GLY A 271 37.14 11.20 27.83
N ARG A 272 37.49 12.46 28.11
CA ARG A 272 38.82 12.96 27.78
C ARG A 272 39.84 12.54 28.84
N GLU A 273 41.06 12.27 28.39
CA GLU A 273 42.20 12.01 29.28
C GLU A 273 42.39 13.12 30.32
N GLY A 274 43.02 12.74 31.43
CA GLY A 274 43.39 13.67 32.49
C GLY A 274 44.52 14.61 32.06
N ASN A 275 44.94 15.51 32.95
CA ASN A 275 46.20 16.23 32.80
C ASN A 275 46.98 16.19 34.12
N ALA A 276 48.31 16.04 34.02
CA ALA A 276 49.19 16.09 35.19
C ALA A 276 49.93 17.43 35.30
N PHE A 277 49.86 18.26 34.26
CA PHE A 277 50.66 19.49 34.14
C PHE A 277 49.97 20.74 34.71
N VAL A 278 48.63 20.77 34.82
CA VAL A 278 47.86 21.95 35.29
C VAL A 278 47.14 21.62 36.61
N GLY A 279 47.80 20.85 37.48
CA GLY A 279 47.20 20.20 38.64
C GLY A 279 46.78 18.77 38.28
N VAL A 280 46.73 17.87 39.26
CA VAL A 280 46.35 16.48 39.03
C VAL A 280 44.87 16.41 38.66
N ILE A 281 44.58 16.26 37.36
CA ILE A 281 43.24 16.06 36.81
C ILE A 281 43.13 14.61 36.34
N ASN A 282 42.20 13.86 36.93
CA ASN A 282 41.86 12.50 36.49
C ASN A 282 41.21 12.50 35.11
N GLY A 283 41.26 11.37 34.40
CA GLY A 283 40.49 11.19 33.17
C GLY A 283 38.98 11.25 33.42
N GLY A 284 38.24 11.76 32.44
CA GLY A 284 36.78 11.83 32.48
C GLY A 284 36.15 10.47 32.17
N ASN A 285 34.94 10.23 32.66
CA ASN A 285 34.22 8.99 32.35
C ASN A 285 33.71 9.01 30.91
N GLY A 286 33.47 7.85 30.31
CA GLY A 286 32.70 7.78 29.07
C GLY A 286 31.24 8.21 29.29
N GLY A 287 30.61 8.72 28.24
CA GLY A 287 29.19 9.01 28.21
C GLY A 287 28.37 7.72 28.14
N SER A 288 27.14 7.74 28.64
CA SER A 288 26.21 6.63 28.39
C SER A 288 25.74 6.62 26.93
N GLY A 289 25.41 5.46 26.39
CA GLY A 289 24.66 5.38 25.14
C GLY A 289 23.22 5.86 25.30
N GLY A 290 22.57 6.19 24.18
CA GLY A 290 21.16 6.49 24.12
C GLY A 290 20.30 5.24 24.22
N THR A 291 19.02 5.39 24.54
CA THR A 291 18.06 4.27 24.53
C THR A 291 17.62 3.96 23.10
N GLY A 292 17.24 2.71 22.82
CA GLY A 292 16.56 2.38 21.57
C GLY A 292 15.13 2.93 21.53
N GLY A 293 14.57 3.06 20.33
CA GLY A 293 13.18 3.46 20.10
C GLY A 293 12.20 2.31 20.29
N ALA A 294 10.92 2.62 20.48
CA ALA A 294 9.88 1.60 20.57
C ALA A 294 9.60 0.96 19.20
N GLY A 295 9.14 -0.29 19.18
CA GLY A 295 8.60 -0.90 17.97
C GLY A 295 7.18 -0.41 17.68
N GLY A 296 6.77 -0.43 16.41
CA GLY A 296 5.43 -0.06 15.98
C GLY A 296 4.40 -1.15 16.29
N ALA A 297 3.13 -0.77 16.47
CA ALA A 297 2.04 -1.76 16.54
C ALA A 297 1.77 -2.38 15.17
N GLY A 298 1.35 -3.65 15.13
CA GLY A 298 0.80 -4.27 13.92
C GLY A 298 -0.64 -3.81 13.65
N GLY A 299 -1.08 -3.91 12.40
CA GLY A 299 -2.45 -3.60 11.99
C GLY A 299 -3.42 -4.75 12.21
N THR A 300 -4.72 -4.48 12.28
CA THR A 300 -5.76 -5.52 12.35
C THR A 300 -6.38 -5.78 10.97
N GLY A 301 -6.74 -7.03 10.66
CA GLY A 301 -7.60 -7.36 9.53
C GLY A 301 -9.07 -7.46 9.95
N LEU A 302 -10.01 -7.09 9.07
CA LEU A 302 -11.46 -7.09 9.35
C LEU A 302 -12.22 -7.75 8.20
N ALA A 303 -13.23 -8.58 8.48
CA ALA A 303 -14.19 -9.08 7.50
C ALA A 303 -15.55 -8.37 7.63
N GLN A 304 -16.25 -8.15 6.51
CA GLN A 304 -17.59 -7.53 6.49
C GLN A 304 -18.75 -8.54 6.35
N ALA A 305 -18.52 -9.75 5.83
CA ALA A 305 -19.57 -10.74 5.59
C ALA A 305 -19.64 -11.83 6.66
N ALA A 306 -20.87 -12.17 7.08
CA ALA A 306 -21.12 -13.22 8.06
C ALA A 306 -20.69 -14.60 7.51
N GLY A 307 -19.87 -15.32 8.28
CA GLY A 307 -19.35 -16.64 7.90
C GLY A 307 -17.98 -16.62 7.22
N TYR A 308 -17.41 -15.43 6.98
CA TYR A 308 -16.03 -15.27 6.49
C TYR A 308 -15.11 -14.86 7.62
N SER A 309 -13.85 -15.30 7.56
CA SER A 309 -12.86 -14.99 8.58
C SER A 309 -12.29 -13.59 8.41
N ASP A 310 -12.06 -12.91 9.54
CA ASP A 310 -11.19 -11.74 9.59
C ASP A 310 -9.81 -12.07 9.00
N GLY A 311 -9.16 -11.08 8.42
CA GLY A 311 -7.75 -11.22 8.05
C GLY A 311 -6.89 -11.33 9.30
N ALA A 312 -5.79 -12.08 9.23
CA ALA A 312 -4.84 -12.16 10.34
C ALA A 312 -4.36 -10.75 10.73
N GLY A 313 -4.27 -10.47 12.03
CA GLY A 313 -3.58 -9.26 12.50
C GLY A 313 -2.11 -9.31 12.13
N GLY A 314 -1.52 -8.16 11.82
CA GLY A 314 -0.08 -8.01 11.68
C GLY A 314 0.61 -8.05 13.04
N ASP A 315 1.83 -8.58 13.06
CA ASP A 315 2.65 -8.58 14.27
C ASP A 315 3.14 -7.16 14.62
N GLY A 316 3.31 -6.90 15.91
CA GLY A 316 4.03 -5.70 16.36
C GLY A 316 5.51 -5.77 16.00
N GLY A 317 6.11 -4.62 15.71
CA GLY A 317 7.54 -4.48 15.50
C GLY A 317 8.32 -4.61 16.82
N ALA A 318 9.54 -5.12 16.74
CA ALA A 318 10.46 -5.15 17.87
C ALA A 318 10.96 -3.73 18.22
N GLY A 319 11.19 -3.48 19.51
CA GLY A 319 11.90 -2.26 19.94
C GLY A 319 13.38 -2.29 19.52
N GLY A 320 13.96 -1.10 19.37
CA GLY A 320 15.39 -0.91 19.12
C GLY A 320 16.22 -1.20 20.37
N THR A 321 17.50 -1.51 20.15
CA THR A 321 18.45 -1.77 21.23
C THR A 321 19.06 -0.47 21.75
N GLY A 322 19.49 -0.45 23.03
CA GLY A 322 20.23 0.69 23.58
C GLY A 322 21.64 0.80 23.02
N GLY A 323 22.15 2.02 22.91
CA GLY A 323 23.51 2.31 22.46
C GLY A 323 24.57 1.94 23.50
N ALA A 324 25.77 1.62 23.02
CA ALA A 324 26.91 1.32 23.88
C ALA A 324 27.39 2.56 24.64
N ALA A 325 27.91 2.38 25.85
CA ALA A 325 28.60 3.46 26.56
C ALA A 325 29.94 3.80 25.89
N GLY A 326 30.35 5.07 25.99
CA GLY A 326 31.68 5.52 25.58
C GLY A 326 32.76 5.04 26.55
N ASN A 327 34.01 5.09 26.09
CA ASN A 327 35.17 4.72 26.88
C ASN A 327 35.56 5.85 27.84
N GLY A 328 36.09 5.50 29.02
CA GLY A 328 36.67 6.48 29.94
C GLY A 328 38.05 6.97 29.47
N GLY A 329 38.34 8.25 29.72
CA GLY A 329 39.67 8.81 29.52
C GLY A 329 40.64 8.29 30.58
N HIS A 330 41.89 8.08 30.18
CA HIS A 330 42.92 7.60 31.11
C HIS A 330 43.42 8.74 32.02
N SER A 331 43.61 8.44 33.31
CA SER A 331 44.38 9.31 34.20
C SER A 331 45.85 9.19 33.87
N ILE A 332 46.51 10.31 33.59
CA ILE A 332 47.96 10.34 33.34
C ILE A 332 48.68 10.36 34.70
N HIS A 333 48.60 9.26 35.47
CA HIS A 333 49.31 9.16 36.75
C HIS A 333 50.68 8.51 36.67
N ASP A 334 51.01 7.80 35.59
CA ASP A 334 52.21 6.97 35.56
C ASP A 334 53.21 7.43 34.48
N GLY A 335 53.86 8.56 34.76
CA GLY A 335 55.04 9.04 34.04
C GLY A 335 56.29 9.20 34.91
N PHE A 336 56.17 9.09 36.24
CA PHE A 336 57.31 9.14 37.18
C PHE A 336 57.42 7.84 37.97
N GLY A 337 57.42 6.72 37.23
CA GLY A 337 57.96 5.47 37.74
C GLY A 337 59.43 5.69 38.08
N ARG A 338 59.72 5.77 39.38
CA ARG A 338 61.04 5.76 40.00
C ARG A 338 62.02 4.91 39.18
N HIS A 339 62.92 5.54 38.43
CA HIS A 339 64.17 4.88 38.06
C HIS A 339 64.99 4.77 39.34
N GLY A 340 64.95 3.59 39.95
CA GLY A 340 65.89 3.21 40.98
C GLY A 340 67.31 3.27 40.44
N ARG A 341 68.09 4.19 41.01
CA ARG A 341 69.37 3.90 41.67
C ARG A 341 69.75 5.12 42.51
#